data_AF-A0A3D0M230-F1
#
_entry.id   AF-A0A3D0M230-F1
#
_cell.length_a   1.000
_cell.length_b   1.000
_cell.length_c   1.000
_cell.angle_alpha   90.00
_cell.angle_beta   90.00
_cell.angle_gamma   90.00
#
_symmetry.space_group_name_H-M   'P 1'
#
loop_
_entity.id
_entity.type
_entity.pdbx_description
1 polymer ?
#
loop_
_entity_poly.entity_id
_entity_poly.type
_entity_poly.pdbx_seq_one_letter_code
_entity_poly.pdbx_strand_id
1 'polypeptide(L)'
;MIERCYGVVPKANQPFQATGRRGFTLIELVVSMAIASMLLLMIASFSILTVRLNQSVDDYGTVQNLAKLYLQIIEGELRYADQLNIEATVPYEFNQNMRYLYLDDGTIMRQTPGSGANPIASPGGYPNFSCSMQFSPVNEKVVEVNLAIKKEGNILYSISSKIFINNLIYKSITGEQQGSCVSYGLSNIPVSAISVFSSYSTIDVLGETMQMSADVYPEDAGNKGVAWSVDDPDNARISQEGVLTPLKNITVVVTATALDGSGVSGAKQIIIRNQEIIMKTLKFSNQNKKQMQVGKQLTLIVDISPDNASNQQLEWSVDDSSLASISQDGVLTAGYTHNKSVVVTARSKDGSGLSDTIEIKIKK
;
A
#
# COMPACT_ATOMS: atom_id res chain seq x y z
N MET A 1 2.28 65.04 -94.78
CA MET A 1 3.33 64.01 -94.55
C MET A 1 2.65 62.66 -94.63
N ILE A 2 3.21 61.77 -95.45
CA ILE A 2 2.68 60.46 -95.85
C ILE A 2 3.26 59.39 -94.92
N GLU A 3 2.46 58.40 -94.50
CA GLU A 3 2.73 56.97 -94.72
C GLU A 3 1.54 56.07 -94.29
N ARG A 4 1.42 54.91 -94.95
CA ARG A 4 0.21 54.08 -95.03
C ARG A 4 0.54 52.57 -94.89
N CYS A 5 -0.46 51.82 -94.40
CA CYS A 5 -0.71 50.36 -94.48
C CYS A 5 0.15 49.43 -93.58
N TYR A 6 -0.29 48.27 -93.06
CA TYR A 6 -1.36 47.28 -93.34
C TYR A 6 -1.86 46.68 -91.99
N GLY A 7 -3.11 46.25 -91.74
CA GLY A 7 -3.89 45.16 -92.37
C GLY A 7 -4.03 43.97 -91.39
N VAL A 8 -5.21 43.77 -90.79
CA VAL A 8 -5.54 42.68 -89.83
C VAL A 8 -6.63 41.78 -90.43
N VAL A 9 -6.46 40.45 -90.37
CA VAL A 9 -7.43 39.43 -90.84
C VAL A 9 -7.99 38.66 -89.63
N PRO A 10 -9.30 38.32 -89.58
CA PRO A 10 -9.96 37.77 -88.39
C PRO A 10 -10.02 36.23 -88.40
N LYS A 11 -10.20 35.60 -87.23
CA LYS A 11 -10.61 34.19 -87.12
C LYS A 11 -11.71 33.97 -86.07
N ALA A 12 -12.67 33.16 -86.49
CA ALA A 12 -13.91 32.78 -85.84
C ALA A 12 -13.77 31.56 -84.91
N ASN A 13 -14.77 31.44 -84.01
CA ASN A 13 -15.36 30.25 -83.37
C ASN A 13 -14.45 29.08 -82.97
N GLN A 14 -14.21 28.94 -81.66
CA GLN A 14 -13.77 27.68 -81.05
C GLN A 14 -14.97 26.80 -80.63
N PRO A 15 -14.96 25.48 -80.93
CA PRO A 15 -15.98 24.55 -80.50
C PRO A 15 -15.66 23.85 -79.16
N PHE A 16 -16.72 23.56 -78.41
CA PHE A 16 -16.96 22.48 -77.41
C PHE A 16 -15.73 21.86 -76.71
N GLN A 17 -15.53 22.21 -75.42
CA GLN A 17 -14.58 21.53 -74.54
C GLN A 17 -15.15 20.18 -74.06
N ALA A 18 -14.63 19.08 -74.59
CA ALA A 18 -14.62 17.82 -73.86
C ALA A 18 -13.44 17.88 -72.87
N THR A 19 -13.71 18.00 -71.58
CA THR A 19 -12.70 17.82 -70.54
C THR A 19 -12.32 16.34 -70.49
N GLY A 20 -11.30 15.98 -71.28
CA GLY A 20 -10.73 14.65 -71.28
C GLY A 20 -10.26 14.28 -69.87
N ARG A 21 -10.81 13.20 -69.30
CA ARG A 21 -10.24 12.56 -68.11
C ARG A 21 -8.79 12.20 -68.44
N ARG A 22 -7.82 12.88 -67.82
CA ARG A 22 -6.40 12.50 -67.93
C ARG A 22 -6.27 11.07 -67.39
N GLY A 23 -5.95 10.12 -68.27
CA GLY A 23 -5.56 8.77 -67.85
C GLY A 23 -4.28 8.85 -67.03
N PHE A 24 -4.18 8.01 -66.00
CA PHE A 24 -2.96 7.90 -65.19
C PHE A 24 -1.79 7.49 -66.08
N THR A 25 -0.66 8.14 -65.90
CA THR A 25 0.59 7.68 -66.51
C THR A 25 1.04 6.38 -65.85
N LEU A 26 1.76 5.52 -66.59
CA LEU A 26 2.26 4.25 -66.06
C LEU A 26 3.12 4.46 -64.78
N ILE A 27 3.87 5.57 -64.72
CA ILE A 27 4.69 5.91 -63.56
C ILE A 27 3.86 6.30 -62.34
N GLU A 28 2.77 7.06 -62.51
CA GLU A 28 1.85 7.40 -61.42
C GLU A 28 1.14 6.15 -60.87
N LEU A 29 0.78 5.20 -61.74
CA LEU A 29 0.19 3.94 -61.33
C LEU A 29 1.17 3.12 -60.48
N VAL A 30 2.40 2.95 -60.94
CA VAL A 30 3.44 2.17 -60.24
C VAL A 30 3.79 2.82 -58.89
N VAL A 31 3.94 4.14 -58.85
CA VAL A 31 4.21 4.88 -57.61
C VAL A 31 3.03 4.75 -56.64
N SER A 32 1.79 4.88 -57.12
CA SER A 32 0.59 4.74 -56.27
C SER A 32 0.47 3.32 -55.71
N MET A 33 0.76 2.29 -56.50
CA MET A 33 0.77 0.90 -56.04
C MET A 33 1.89 0.63 -55.02
N ALA A 34 3.07 1.22 -55.20
CA ALA A 34 4.19 1.11 -54.26
C ALA A 34 3.89 1.80 -52.92
N ILE A 35 3.26 2.98 -52.95
CA ILE A 35 2.81 3.67 -51.74
C ILE A 35 1.70 2.87 -51.04
N ALA A 36 0.73 2.36 -51.81
CA ALA A 36 -0.36 1.55 -51.25
C ALA A 36 0.15 0.25 -50.60
N SER A 37 1.11 -0.44 -51.21
CA SER A 37 1.71 -1.66 -50.62
C SER A 37 2.50 -1.36 -49.36
N MET A 38 3.27 -0.26 -49.33
CA MET A 38 3.99 0.18 -48.14
C MET A 38 3.04 0.55 -47.00
N LEU A 39 1.93 1.23 -47.29
CA LEU A 39 0.88 1.54 -46.32
C LEU A 39 0.21 0.27 -45.77
N LEU A 40 -0.10 -0.70 -46.62
CA LEU A 40 -0.67 -1.99 -46.19
C LEU A 40 0.28 -2.76 -45.27
N LEU A 41 1.58 -2.78 -45.59
CA LEU A 41 2.60 -3.41 -44.73
C LEU A 41 2.72 -2.71 -43.37
N MET A 42 2.66 -1.38 -43.34
CA MET A 42 2.67 -0.62 -42.09
C MET A 42 1.44 -0.92 -41.22
N ILE A 43 0.23 -0.97 -41.81
CA ILE A 43 -1.00 -1.30 -41.08
C ILE A 43 -0.97 -2.73 -40.55
N ALA A 44 -0.50 -3.69 -41.35
CA ALA A 44 -0.35 -5.08 -40.92
C ALA A 44 0.65 -5.22 -39.76
N SER A 45 1.80 -4.54 -39.85
CA SER A 45 2.82 -4.53 -38.80
C SER A 45 2.28 -3.92 -37.50
N PHE A 46 1.57 -2.80 -37.60
CA PHE A 46 0.93 -2.15 -36.45
C PHE A 46 -0.14 -3.04 -35.81
N SER A 47 -0.98 -3.71 -36.62
CA SER A 47 -2.02 -4.63 -36.13
C SER A 47 -1.42 -5.82 -35.40
N ILE A 48 -0.33 -6.41 -35.94
CA ILE A 48 0.40 -7.50 -35.28
C ILE A 48 0.99 -7.02 -33.95
N LEU A 49 1.57 -5.81 -33.92
CA LEU A 49 2.09 -5.23 -32.69
C LEU A 49 0.98 -5.03 -31.66
N THR A 50 -0.17 -4.48 -32.04
CA THR A 50 -1.31 -4.29 -31.14
C THR A 50 -1.81 -5.62 -30.58
N VAL A 51 -1.95 -6.66 -31.41
CA VAL A 51 -2.36 -8.00 -30.94
C VAL A 51 -1.35 -8.57 -29.94
N ARG A 52 -0.04 -8.46 -30.23
CA ARG A 52 1.02 -8.91 -29.31
C ARG A 52 1.03 -8.14 -28.01
N LEU A 53 0.83 -6.82 -28.06
CA LEU A 53 0.73 -5.98 -26.86
C LEU A 53 -0.48 -6.39 -26.03
N ASN A 54 -1.64 -6.61 -26.65
CA ASN A 54 -2.85 -7.00 -25.93
C ASN A 54 -2.69 -8.37 -25.26
N GLN A 55 -2.16 -9.36 -26.00
CA GLN A 55 -1.86 -10.69 -25.44
C GLN A 55 -0.86 -10.61 -24.27
N SER A 56 0.18 -9.79 -24.39
CA SER A 56 1.16 -9.59 -23.31
C SER A 56 0.53 -8.98 -22.06
N VAL A 57 -0.39 -8.02 -22.21
CA VAL A 57 -1.13 -7.40 -21.10
C VAL A 57 -2.06 -8.42 -20.43
N ASP A 58 -2.80 -9.22 -21.22
CA ASP A 58 -3.70 -10.25 -20.72
C ASP A 58 -2.96 -11.37 -19.98
N ASP A 59 -1.83 -11.82 -20.55
CA ASP A 59 -0.93 -12.79 -19.93
C ASP A 59 -0.39 -12.26 -18.59
N TYR A 60 0.06 -11.00 -18.57
CA TYR A 60 0.60 -10.38 -17.36
C TYR A 60 -0.46 -10.29 -16.25
N GLY A 61 -1.68 -9.86 -16.57
CA GLY A 61 -2.78 -9.80 -15.60
C GLY A 61 -3.16 -11.18 -15.04
N THR A 62 -3.24 -12.19 -15.91
CA THR A 62 -3.50 -13.58 -15.53
C THR A 62 -2.43 -14.11 -14.59
N VAL A 63 -1.16 -13.93 -14.96
CA VAL A 63 -0.01 -14.40 -14.19
C VAL A 63 0.05 -13.74 -12.81
N GLN A 64 -0.24 -12.45 -12.70
CA GLN A 64 -0.28 -11.76 -11.40
C GLN A 64 -1.30 -12.39 -10.45
N ASN A 65 -2.49 -12.73 -10.95
CA ASN A 65 -3.54 -13.35 -10.15
C ASN A 65 -3.16 -14.76 -9.71
N LEU A 66 -2.59 -15.57 -10.62
CA LEU A 66 -2.09 -16.91 -10.30
C LEU A 66 -0.98 -16.86 -9.25
N ALA A 67 0.00 -15.97 -9.40
CA ALA A 67 1.10 -15.84 -8.45
C ALA A 67 0.61 -15.47 -7.05
N LYS A 68 -0.36 -14.56 -6.94
CA LYS A 68 -0.99 -14.19 -5.66
C LYS A 68 -1.74 -15.37 -5.04
N LEU A 69 -2.54 -16.08 -5.83
CA LEU A 69 -3.29 -17.25 -5.36
C LEU A 69 -2.35 -18.34 -4.83
N TYR A 70 -1.30 -18.68 -5.58
CA TYR A 70 -0.34 -19.71 -5.19
C TYR A 70 0.42 -19.32 -3.93
N LEU A 71 0.84 -18.06 -3.82
CA LEU A 71 1.51 -17.55 -2.63
C LEU A 71 0.62 -17.62 -1.39
N GLN A 72 -0.68 -17.31 -1.53
CA GLN A 72 -1.65 -17.44 -0.44
C GLN A 72 -1.83 -18.89 0.02
N ILE A 73 -1.82 -19.85 -0.92
CA ILE A 73 -1.93 -21.27 -0.54
C ILE A 73 -0.65 -21.74 0.17
N ILE A 74 0.54 -21.38 -0.34
CA ILE A 74 1.82 -21.68 0.32
C ILE A 74 1.86 -21.08 1.72
N GLU A 75 1.40 -19.84 1.87
CA GLU A 75 1.28 -19.18 3.16
C GLU A 75 0.37 -19.95 4.12
N GLY A 76 -0.80 -20.41 3.65
CA GLY A 76 -1.71 -21.23 4.44
C GLY A 76 -1.06 -22.54 4.90
N GLU A 77 -0.31 -23.21 4.03
CA GLU A 77 0.37 -24.47 4.36
C GLU A 77 1.51 -24.26 5.38
N LEU A 78 2.32 -23.21 5.21
CA LEU A 78 3.47 -22.95 6.06
C LEU A 78 3.09 -22.35 7.42
N ARG A 79 2.00 -21.59 7.51
CA ARG A 79 1.56 -20.93 8.76
C ARG A 79 1.39 -21.90 9.92
N TYR A 80 1.11 -23.16 9.62
CA TYR A 80 0.81 -24.18 10.63
C TYR A 80 2.01 -25.05 11.02
N ALA A 81 3.11 -24.99 10.27
CA ALA A 81 4.28 -25.84 10.50
C ALA A 81 4.80 -25.76 11.94
N ASP A 82 5.09 -26.91 12.58
CA ASP A 82 5.73 -26.99 13.89
C ASP A 82 7.27 -27.00 13.82
N GLN A 83 7.78 -27.40 12.67
CA GLN A 83 9.18 -27.38 12.26
C GLN A 83 9.25 -27.22 10.75
N LEU A 84 10.34 -26.66 10.25
CA LEU A 84 10.57 -26.40 8.85
C LEU A 84 12.02 -26.74 8.49
N ASN A 85 12.22 -27.60 7.49
CA ASN A 85 13.53 -27.85 6.91
C ASN A 85 13.55 -27.39 5.46
N ILE A 86 14.42 -26.43 5.14
CA ILE A 86 14.58 -25.84 3.81
C ILE A 86 15.73 -26.52 3.08
N GLU A 87 15.48 -27.06 1.88
CA GLU A 87 16.44 -27.87 1.11
C GLU A 87 16.61 -27.33 -0.31
N ALA A 88 17.84 -27.33 -0.85
CA ALA A 88 18.12 -26.87 -2.21
C ALA A 88 17.34 -27.64 -3.29
N THR A 89 17.18 -28.94 -3.08
CA THR A 89 16.62 -29.88 -4.06
C THR A 89 15.55 -30.75 -3.42
N VAL A 90 14.65 -31.28 -4.25
CA VAL A 90 13.66 -32.27 -3.82
C VAL A 90 14.36 -33.58 -3.44
N PRO A 91 14.11 -34.15 -2.25
CA PRO A 91 14.72 -35.40 -1.84
C PRO A 91 14.22 -36.58 -2.67
N TYR A 92 15.07 -37.59 -2.88
CA TYR A 92 14.71 -38.81 -3.63
C TYR A 92 13.72 -39.69 -2.84
N GLU A 93 13.82 -39.67 -1.51
CA GLU A 93 12.90 -40.34 -0.60
C GLU A 93 12.25 -39.35 0.36
N PHE A 94 10.92 -39.36 0.41
CA PHE A 94 10.15 -38.52 1.32
C PHE A 94 9.94 -39.23 2.66
N ASN A 95 10.12 -38.50 3.75
CA ASN A 95 9.73 -38.95 5.07
C ASN A 95 8.19 -39.01 5.15
N GLN A 96 7.65 -40.22 5.39
CA GLN A 96 6.21 -40.47 5.41
C GLN A 96 5.46 -39.73 6.54
N ASN A 97 6.19 -39.16 7.51
CA ASN A 97 5.62 -38.38 8.61
C ASN A 97 5.68 -36.86 8.37
N MET A 98 6.39 -36.41 7.33
CA MET A 98 6.55 -35.00 7.00
C MET A 98 5.62 -34.62 5.85
N ARG A 99 5.20 -33.36 5.86
CA ARG A 99 4.60 -32.70 4.70
C ARG A 99 5.70 -32.06 3.88
N TYR A 100 5.51 -32.02 2.57
CA TYR A 100 6.45 -31.39 1.65
C TYR A 100 5.74 -30.41 0.74
N LEU A 101 6.37 -29.25 0.53
CA LEU A 101 6.07 -28.34 -0.56
C LEU A 101 7.32 -28.24 -1.43
N TYR A 102 7.17 -28.54 -2.71
CA TYR A 102 8.29 -28.54 -3.64
C TYR A 102 7.84 -28.24 -5.05
N LEU A 103 8.82 -27.89 -5.89
CA LEU A 103 8.61 -27.69 -7.32
C LEU A 103 8.93 -28.99 -8.07
N ASP A 104 8.02 -29.44 -8.92
CA ASP A 104 8.20 -30.56 -9.84
C ASP A 104 7.71 -30.16 -11.23
N ASP A 105 8.60 -30.19 -12.22
CA ASP A 105 8.33 -29.80 -13.61
C ASP A 105 7.50 -28.51 -13.76
N GLY A 106 7.87 -27.45 -13.03
CA GLY A 106 7.19 -26.16 -13.05
C GLY A 106 5.82 -26.12 -12.35
N THR A 107 5.41 -27.20 -11.71
CA THR A 107 4.21 -27.34 -10.89
C THR A 107 4.58 -27.36 -9.41
N ILE A 108 3.81 -26.66 -8.57
CA ILE A 108 4.02 -26.72 -7.11
C ILE A 108 3.22 -27.91 -6.57
N MET A 109 3.96 -28.85 -6.00
CA MET A 109 3.45 -30.08 -5.43
C MET A 109 3.33 -29.97 -3.92
N ARG A 110 2.26 -30.56 -3.38
CA ARG A 110 2.12 -30.86 -1.96
C ARG A 110 2.05 -32.34 -1.76
N GLN A 111 2.86 -32.83 -0.84
CA GLN A 111 2.75 -34.18 -0.34
C GLN A 111 2.38 -34.15 1.14
N THR A 112 1.35 -34.91 1.49
CA THR A 112 0.94 -35.10 2.89
C THR A 112 1.34 -36.49 3.37
N PRO A 113 1.60 -36.67 4.69
CA PRO A 113 1.85 -37.97 5.28
C PRO A 113 0.89 -39.06 4.81
N GLY A 114 1.42 -40.19 4.37
CA GLY A 114 0.64 -41.34 3.90
C GLY A 114 -0.17 -41.13 2.61
N SER A 115 0.02 -40.01 1.89
CA SER A 115 -0.63 -39.73 0.61
C SER A 115 0.39 -39.43 -0.49
N GLY A 116 -0.01 -39.65 -1.75
CA GLY A 116 0.80 -39.23 -2.89
C GLY A 116 0.88 -37.70 -3.05
N ALA A 117 1.83 -37.25 -3.86
CA ALA A 117 1.97 -35.85 -4.20
C ALA A 117 0.77 -35.36 -5.04
N ASN A 118 0.19 -34.23 -4.63
CA ASN A 118 -0.91 -33.58 -5.30
C ASN A 118 -0.47 -32.19 -5.77
N PRO A 119 -0.80 -31.79 -7.01
CA PRO A 119 -0.52 -30.43 -7.47
C PRO A 119 -1.41 -29.43 -6.70
N ILE A 120 -0.80 -28.46 -6.04
CA ILE A 120 -1.52 -27.30 -5.46
C ILE A 120 -1.69 -26.22 -6.53
N ALA A 121 -0.63 -26.01 -7.30
CA ALA A 121 -0.53 -24.96 -8.28
C ALA A 121 0.05 -25.58 -9.54
N SER A 122 -0.83 -26.03 -10.43
CA SER A 122 -0.44 -26.35 -11.79
C SER A 122 -0.84 -25.16 -12.66
N PRO A 123 0.05 -24.62 -13.48
CA PRO A 123 -0.38 -23.79 -14.61
C PRO A 123 -1.21 -24.60 -15.62
N GLY A 124 -1.71 -25.81 -15.32
CA GLY A 124 -2.37 -26.80 -16.19
C GLY A 124 -3.62 -26.37 -16.97
N GLY A 125 -3.94 -25.07 -17.04
CA GLY A 125 -4.77 -24.47 -18.09
C GLY A 125 -3.97 -23.68 -19.14
N TYR A 126 -2.65 -23.58 -19.00
CA TYR A 126 -1.73 -22.68 -19.67
C TYR A 126 -0.40 -23.40 -19.98
N PRO A 127 -0.32 -24.18 -21.08
CA PRO A 127 0.77 -25.13 -21.35
C PRO A 127 2.16 -24.51 -21.53
N ASN A 128 2.26 -23.19 -21.71
CA ASN A 128 3.52 -22.49 -21.93
C ASN A 128 4.11 -21.87 -20.65
N PHE A 129 3.43 -22.04 -19.52
CA PHE A 129 3.82 -21.42 -18.25
C PHE A 129 4.42 -22.44 -17.29
N SER A 130 5.41 -21.99 -16.53
CA SER A 130 6.04 -22.77 -15.46
C SER A 130 6.28 -21.89 -14.23
N CYS A 131 6.38 -22.50 -13.06
CA CYS A 131 6.72 -21.79 -11.83
C CYS A 131 8.18 -22.04 -11.43
N SER A 132 8.75 -21.11 -10.68
CA SER A 132 9.92 -21.35 -9.84
C SER A 132 9.67 -20.78 -8.46
N MET A 133 10.09 -21.50 -7.44
CA MET A 133 9.85 -21.16 -6.04
C MET A 133 11.14 -21.28 -5.26
N GLN A 134 11.39 -20.30 -4.40
CA GLN A 134 12.56 -20.27 -3.53
C GLN A 134 12.14 -19.87 -2.11
N PHE A 135 12.63 -20.62 -1.13
CA PHE A 135 12.44 -20.36 0.29
C PHE A 135 13.73 -19.85 0.91
N SER A 136 13.63 -18.79 1.73
CA SER A 136 14.76 -18.21 2.42
C SER A 136 14.42 -17.88 3.87
N PRO A 137 15.14 -18.41 4.89
CA PRO A 137 14.94 -18.02 6.27
C PRO A 137 15.38 -16.56 6.47
N VAL A 138 14.50 -15.72 7.03
CA VAL A 138 14.79 -14.31 7.33
C VAL A 138 15.20 -14.14 8.78
N ASN A 139 14.43 -14.73 9.70
CA ASN A 139 14.70 -14.75 11.12
C ASN A 139 13.94 -15.91 11.80
N GLU A 140 13.93 -15.90 13.13
CA GLU A 140 13.33 -16.91 14.00
C GLU A 140 11.87 -17.28 13.72
N LYS A 141 11.10 -16.37 13.12
CA LYS A 141 9.66 -16.53 12.88
C LYS A 141 9.24 -16.21 11.46
N VAL A 142 10.21 -15.99 10.56
CA VAL A 142 9.92 -15.46 9.22
C VAL A 142 10.70 -16.21 8.17
N VAL A 143 9.96 -16.73 7.19
CA VAL A 143 10.50 -17.30 5.95
C VAL A 143 10.01 -16.46 4.78
N GLU A 144 10.93 -16.01 3.94
CA GLU A 144 10.59 -15.35 2.70
C GLU A 144 10.40 -16.40 1.61
N VAL A 145 9.27 -16.29 0.89
CA VAL A 145 8.97 -17.12 -0.27
C VAL A 145 8.99 -16.24 -1.50
N ASN A 146 9.88 -16.55 -2.43
CA ASN A 146 9.97 -15.94 -3.74
C ASN A 146 9.34 -16.88 -4.77
N LEU A 147 8.24 -16.44 -5.39
CA LEU A 147 7.55 -17.17 -6.44
C LEU A 147 7.67 -16.40 -7.76
N ALA A 148 8.12 -17.06 -8.80
CA ALA A 148 8.13 -16.51 -10.15
C ALA A 148 7.35 -17.41 -11.10
N ILE A 149 6.60 -16.79 -12.01
CA ILE A 149 5.92 -17.47 -13.10
C ILE A 149 6.63 -17.08 -14.39
N LYS A 150 6.99 -18.11 -15.15
CA LYS A 150 7.73 -18.04 -16.40
C LYS A 150 6.83 -18.41 -17.57
N LYS A 151 7.08 -17.85 -18.75
CA LYS A 151 6.53 -18.30 -20.03
C LYS A 151 7.68 -18.59 -20.97
N GLU A 152 7.73 -19.80 -21.51
CA GLU A 152 8.83 -20.25 -22.39
C GLU A 152 10.23 -20.02 -21.76
N GLY A 153 10.34 -20.21 -20.43
CA GLY A 153 11.56 -20.03 -19.67
C GLY A 153 11.87 -18.59 -19.19
N ASN A 154 11.18 -17.58 -19.72
CA ASN A 154 11.36 -16.18 -19.32
C ASN A 154 10.44 -15.81 -18.14
N ILE A 155 10.99 -15.19 -17.10
CA ILE A 155 10.19 -14.68 -15.97
C ILE A 155 9.27 -13.57 -16.49
N LEU A 156 7.96 -13.78 -16.38
CA LEU A 156 6.96 -12.76 -16.68
C LEU A 156 6.61 -11.93 -15.45
N TYR A 157 6.56 -12.59 -14.28
CA TYR A 157 6.21 -11.95 -13.03
C TYR A 157 6.84 -12.71 -11.86
N SER A 158 7.25 -11.94 -10.85
CA SER A 158 7.72 -12.46 -9.58
C SER A 158 7.02 -11.74 -8.44
N ILE A 159 6.74 -12.47 -7.38
CA ILE A 159 6.21 -11.95 -6.13
C ILE A 159 6.98 -12.58 -4.97
N SER A 160 7.23 -11.80 -3.92
CA SER A 160 7.78 -12.31 -2.68
C SER A 160 6.87 -11.95 -1.51
N SER A 161 6.80 -12.84 -0.52
CA SER A 161 6.15 -12.55 0.76
C SER A 161 6.97 -13.09 1.91
N LYS A 162 7.03 -12.30 2.99
CA LYS A 162 7.57 -12.71 4.27
C LYS A 162 6.45 -13.35 5.06
N ILE A 163 6.52 -14.66 5.19
CA ILE A 163 5.51 -15.48 5.85
C ILE A 163 5.91 -15.63 7.30
N PHE A 164 5.05 -15.12 8.19
CA PHE A 164 5.20 -15.30 9.63
C PHE A 164 4.72 -16.69 10.01
N ILE A 165 5.65 -17.49 10.52
CA ILE A 165 5.37 -18.85 11.00
C ILE A 165 5.24 -18.79 12.51
N ASN A 166 4.05 -18.42 12.97
CA ASN A 166 3.75 -18.09 14.36
C ASN A 166 3.98 -19.25 15.35
N ASN A 167 4.14 -20.47 14.85
CA ASN A 167 4.28 -21.71 15.61
C ASN A 167 5.74 -22.06 15.94
N LEU A 168 6.71 -21.43 15.26
CA LEU A 168 8.11 -21.82 15.32
C LEU A 168 8.89 -21.02 16.38
N ILE A 169 9.82 -21.70 17.03
CA ILE A 169 10.93 -21.10 17.79
C ILE A 169 12.17 -21.36 16.92
N TYR A 170 13.04 -20.38 16.66
CA TYR A 170 14.14 -20.43 15.67
C TYR A 170 14.84 -21.77 15.41
N LYS A 171 15.08 -22.54 16.47
CA LYS A 171 15.69 -23.88 16.41
C LYS A 171 14.93 -24.87 15.52
N SER A 172 13.67 -24.59 15.19
CA SER A 172 12.83 -25.43 14.36
C SER A 172 12.81 -25.01 12.88
N ILE A 173 13.50 -23.94 12.47
CA ILE A 173 13.81 -23.65 11.06
C ILE A 173 15.24 -24.09 10.78
N THR A 174 15.43 -25.12 9.98
CA THR A 174 16.75 -25.67 9.62
C THR A 174 16.96 -25.69 8.10
N GLY A 175 18.19 -25.97 7.69
CA GLY A 175 18.55 -26.18 6.30
C GLY A 175 19.25 -24.99 5.63
N GLU A 176 19.05 -24.85 4.33
CA GLU A 176 19.78 -23.90 3.49
C GLU A 176 19.15 -22.50 3.47
N GLN A 177 19.95 -21.49 3.14
CA GLN A 177 19.46 -20.11 3.00
C GLN A 177 18.54 -19.91 1.80
N GLN A 178 18.59 -20.81 0.81
CA GLN A 178 17.89 -20.69 -0.46
C GLN A 178 17.51 -22.10 -0.94
N GLY A 179 16.27 -22.52 -0.67
CA GLY A 179 15.78 -23.87 -1.02
C GLY A 179 14.69 -23.89 -2.08
N SER A 180 14.57 -25.01 -2.82
CA SER A 180 13.46 -25.28 -3.77
C SER A 180 12.43 -26.27 -3.22
N CYS A 181 12.74 -26.89 -2.08
CA CYS A 181 11.91 -27.83 -1.36
C CYS A 181 11.87 -27.42 0.11
N VAL A 182 10.72 -27.60 0.73
CA VAL A 182 10.58 -27.43 2.17
C VAL A 182 9.77 -28.57 2.74
N SER A 183 10.24 -29.14 3.85
CA SER A 183 9.50 -30.14 4.61
C SER A 183 9.09 -29.60 5.97
N TYR A 184 7.91 -29.97 6.43
CA TYR A 184 7.36 -29.53 7.71
C TYR A 184 6.55 -30.61 8.41
N GLY A 185 6.59 -30.58 9.73
CA GLY A 185 5.75 -31.40 10.59
C GLY A 185 4.48 -30.65 10.99
N LEU A 186 3.45 -31.42 11.32
CA LEU A 186 2.32 -30.97 12.15
C LEU A 186 2.06 -32.07 13.18
N SER A 187 2.12 -31.75 14.47
CA SER A 187 1.48 -32.59 15.48
C SER A 187 -0.06 -32.50 15.32
N ASN A 188 -0.78 -33.58 15.62
CA ASN A 188 -2.26 -33.59 15.55
C ASN A 188 -2.90 -33.29 16.91
N ILE A 189 -2.12 -32.81 17.87
CA ILE A 189 -2.60 -32.51 19.22
C ILE A 189 -3.24 -31.11 19.19
N PRO A 190 -4.56 -30.98 19.44
CA PRO A 190 -5.22 -29.68 19.39
C PRO A 190 -4.83 -28.83 20.59
N VAL A 191 -4.87 -27.52 20.41
CA VAL A 191 -4.77 -26.54 21.49
C VAL A 191 -5.95 -26.73 22.45
N SER A 192 -5.65 -26.80 23.74
CA SER A 192 -6.64 -26.91 24.82
C SER A 192 -6.71 -25.66 25.69
N ALA A 193 -5.64 -24.86 25.76
CA ALA A 193 -5.62 -23.61 26.51
C ALA A 193 -4.60 -22.62 25.92
N ILE A 194 -4.88 -21.33 26.10
CA ILE A 194 -3.96 -20.24 25.78
C ILE A 194 -3.87 -19.32 26.99
N SER A 195 -2.65 -19.01 27.43
CA SER A 195 -2.38 -18.03 28.48
C SER A 195 -1.75 -16.78 27.87
N VAL A 196 -2.45 -15.64 27.91
CA VAL A 196 -1.95 -14.37 27.38
C VAL A 196 -1.26 -13.57 28.48
N PHE A 197 -0.05 -13.09 28.20
CA PHE A 197 0.75 -12.31 29.12
C PHE A 197 1.53 -11.19 28.43
N SER A 198 2.12 -10.32 29.24
CA SER A 198 2.94 -9.18 28.85
C SER A 198 3.69 -8.69 30.10
N SER A 199 4.76 -7.91 29.91
CA SER A 199 5.62 -7.46 31.02
C SER A 199 4.87 -6.62 32.07
N TYR A 200 3.85 -5.88 31.67
CA TYR A 200 3.04 -5.01 32.52
C TYR A 200 1.55 -5.15 32.19
N SER A 201 0.67 -4.49 32.96
CA SER A 201 -0.77 -4.41 32.68
C SER A 201 -1.21 -3.02 32.23
N THR A 202 -0.28 -2.07 32.14
CA THR A 202 -0.57 -0.68 31.80
C THR A 202 0.42 -0.13 30.77
N ILE A 203 -0.07 0.76 29.90
CA ILE A 203 0.77 1.61 29.04
C ILE A 203 0.52 3.05 29.49
N ASP A 204 1.50 3.65 30.17
CA ASP A 204 1.38 4.99 30.75
C ASP A 204 2.31 6.03 30.09
N VAL A 205 3.11 5.60 29.10
CA VAL A 205 3.99 6.49 28.31
C VAL A 205 3.36 6.75 26.95
N LEU A 206 3.34 8.01 26.52
CA LEU A 206 2.77 8.44 25.24
C LEU A 206 3.47 7.71 24.08
N GLY A 207 2.68 6.97 23.28
CA GLY A 207 3.14 6.27 22.08
C GLY A 207 4.01 5.03 22.33
N GLU A 208 4.22 4.63 23.59
CA GLU A 208 4.91 3.38 23.91
C GLU A 208 4.06 2.18 23.45
N THR A 209 4.68 1.23 22.77
CA THR A 209 4.02 -0.02 22.39
C THR A 209 4.30 -1.13 23.41
N MET A 210 3.42 -2.12 23.51
CA MET A 210 3.58 -3.25 24.40
C MET A 210 3.59 -4.56 23.62
N GLN A 211 4.63 -5.38 23.82
CA GLN A 211 4.63 -6.74 23.31
C GLN A 211 3.72 -7.63 24.15
N MET A 212 2.72 -8.23 23.49
CA MET A 212 1.87 -9.27 24.02
C MET A 212 2.42 -10.64 23.61
N SER A 213 2.33 -11.61 24.52
CA SER A 213 2.81 -12.97 24.33
C SER A 213 1.74 -13.96 24.75
N ALA A 214 1.76 -15.15 24.15
CA ALA A 214 0.82 -16.22 24.45
C ALA A 214 1.58 -17.53 24.63
N ASP A 215 1.32 -18.23 25.73
CA ASP A 215 1.72 -19.63 25.91
C ASP A 215 0.55 -20.52 25.50
N VAL A 216 0.84 -21.50 24.64
CA VAL A 216 -0.16 -22.42 24.09
C VAL A 216 0.04 -23.82 24.66
N TYR A 217 -1.05 -24.42 25.12
CA TYR A 217 -1.05 -25.73 25.75
C TYR A 217 -1.94 -26.74 25.00
N PRO A 218 -1.57 -28.03 25.00
CA PRO A 218 -0.35 -28.58 25.61
C PRO A 218 0.93 -28.15 24.85
N GLU A 219 2.10 -28.31 25.48
CA GLU A 219 3.37 -27.87 24.88
C GLU A 219 3.72 -28.66 23.61
N ASP A 220 3.08 -29.79 23.34
CA ASP A 220 3.22 -30.59 22.12
C ASP A 220 2.04 -30.38 21.14
N ALA A 221 1.23 -29.34 21.35
CA ALA A 221 0.19 -28.95 20.42
C ALA A 221 0.74 -28.78 18.99
N GLY A 222 -0.03 -29.31 18.03
CA GLY A 222 0.25 -29.32 16.60
C GLY A 222 0.53 -27.99 15.97
N ASN A 223 -0.23 -27.01 16.41
CA ASN A 223 -0.19 -25.67 15.89
C ASN A 223 -0.40 -24.70 17.06
N LYS A 224 0.69 -24.05 17.47
CA LYS A 224 0.70 -23.08 18.58
C LYS A 224 0.43 -21.65 18.12
N GLY A 225 -0.03 -21.49 16.90
CA GLY A 225 -0.21 -20.20 16.27
C GLY A 225 -1.41 -19.51 16.86
N VAL A 226 -1.25 -18.22 17.09
CA VAL A 226 -2.35 -17.38 17.57
C VAL A 226 -2.62 -16.23 16.61
N ALA A 227 -3.90 -15.94 16.42
CA ALA A 227 -4.37 -14.69 15.86
C ALA A 227 -4.60 -13.70 17.00
N TRP A 228 -3.96 -12.55 16.90
CA TRP A 228 -4.15 -11.45 17.85
C TRP A 228 -5.31 -10.56 17.43
N SER A 229 -6.07 -10.10 18.43
CA SER A 229 -7.12 -9.10 18.26
C SER A 229 -7.22 -8.24 19.52
N VAL A 230 -7.82 -7.07 19.35
CA VAL A 230 -8.18 -6.16 20.44
C VAL A 230 -9.65 -5.82 20.28
N ASP A 231 -10.36 -5.73 21.40
CA ASP A 231 -11.80 -5.46 21.44
C ASP A 231 -12.18 -4.06 20.95
N ASP A 232 -11.27 -3.10 21.03
CA ASP A 232 -11.46 -1.72 20.55
C ASP A 232 -10.34 -1.27 19.58
N PRO A 233 -10.44 -1.61 18.28
CA PRO A 233 -9.44 -1.29 17.26
C PRO A 233 -9.31 0.21 16.91
N ASP A 234 -10.29 1.03 17.33
CA ASP A 234 -10.30 2.49 17.10
C ASP A 234 -9.43 3.21 18.15
N ASN A 235 -9.23 2.59 19.31
CA ASN A 235 -8.51 3.18 20.44
C ASN A 235 -7.21 2.44 20.80
N ALA A 236 -7.01 1.23 20.29
CA ALA A 236 -5.73 0.51 20.30
C ALA A 236 -5.61 -0.39 19.06
N ARG A 237 -4.41 -0.73 18.63
CA ARG A 237 -4.20 -1.69 17.53
C ARG A 237 -3.21 -2.74 17.95
N ILE A 238 -3.43 -3.99 17.55
CA ILE A 238 -2.45 -5.06 17.75
C ILE A 238 -2.00 -5.62 16.41
N SER A 239 -0.69 -5.80 16.26
CA SER A 239 -0.10 -6.43 15.07
C SER A 239 -0.23 -7.96 15.11
N GLN A 240 0.06 -8.62 14.00
CA GLN A 240 0.05 -10.09 13.93
C GLN A 240 1.15 -10.72 14.81
N GLU A 241 2.20 -9.96 15.12
CA GLU A 241 3.30 -10.34 15.99
C GLU A 241 2.97 -10.10 17.47
N GLY A 242 1.79 -9.58 17.79
CA GLY A 242 1.35 -9.30 19.16
C GLY A 242 1.82 -7.94 19.70
N VAL A 243 2.24 -7.00 18.84
CA VAL A 243 2.63 -5.66 19.30
C VAL A 243 1.38 -4.79 19.44
N LEU A 244 1.01 -4.45 20.68
CA LEU A 244 -0.09 -3.55 21.02
C LEU A 244 0.39 -2.09 20.95
N THR A 245 -0.20 -1.33 20.05
CA THR A 245 0.02 0.11 19.87
C THR A 245 -1.18 0.88 20.44
N PRO A 246 -0.97 1.73 21.46
CA PRO A 246 -2.03 2.55 22.02
C PRO A 246 -2.39 3.72 21.08
N LEU A 247 -3.66 4.12 21.05
CA LEU A 247 -4.12 5.32 20.34
C LEU A 247 -4.79 6.33 21.28
N LYS A 248 -5.57 5.86 22.26
CA LYS A 248 -6.24 6.72 23.26
C LYS A 248 -6.26 6.08 24.64
N ASN A 249 -6.60 6.88 25.65
CA ASN A 249 -6.81 6.41 27.02
C ASN A 249 -8.06 5.54 27.08
N ILE A 250 -7.90 4.26 27.39
CA ILE A 250 -8.99 3.28 27.51
C ILE A 250 -8.48 2.03 28.22
N THR A 251 -9.37 1.15 28.64
CA THR A 251 -8.99 -0.22 29.00
C THR A 251 -9.45 -1.16 27.91
N VAL A 252 -8.52 -1.92 27.31
CA VAL A 252 -8.79 -2.87 26.22
C VAL A 252 -8.53 -4.30 26.65
N VAL A 253 -9.19 -5.24 25.99
CA VAL A 253 -8.94 -6.68 26.12
C VAL A 253 -8.24 -7.16 24.86
N VAL A 254 -7.00 -7.62 25.05
CA VAL A 254 -6.22 -8.28 24.00
C VAL A 254 -6.50 -9.77 24.03
N THR A 255 -6.84 -10.35 22.88
CA THR A 255 -7.19 -11.76 22.74
C THR A 255 -6.25 -12.46 21.75
N ALA A 256 -5.74 -13.62 22.14
CA ALA A 256 -5.02 -14.56 21.29
C ALA A 256 -5.92 -15.77 21.02
N THR A 257 -6.23 -16.04 19.75
CA THR A 257 -7.09 -17.16 19.33
C THR A 257 -6.29 -18.20 18.59
N ALA A 258 -6.44 -19.48 18.95
CA ALA A 258 -5.76 -20.60 18.32
C ALA A 258 -6.07 -20.68 16.81
N LEU A 259 -5.02 -20.87 16.01
CA LEU A 259 -5.12 -21.00 14.56
C LEU A 259 -5.30 -22.44 14.08
N ASP A 260 -5.33 -23.42 14.99
CA ASP A 260 -5.48 -24.85 14.69
C ASP A 260 -6.92 -25.29 14.42
N GLY A 261 -7.87 -24.35 14.50
CA GLY A 261 -9.30 -24.62 14.34
C GLY A 261 -9.99 -25.14 15.60
N SER A 262 -9.29 -25.28 16.73
CA SER A 262 -9.89 -25.66 18.02
C SER A 262 -10.88 -24.61 18.55
N GLY A 263 -10.73 -23.35 18.13
CA GLY A 263 -11.51 -22.22 18.63
C GLY A 263 -11.14 -21.78 20.05
N VAL A 264 -10.06 -22.32 20.63
CA VAL A 264 -9.57 -21.93 21.95
C VAL A 264 -8.98 -20.52 21.90
N SER A 265 -9.25 -19.71 22.92
CA SER A 265 -8.71 -18.36 23.05
C SER A 265 -8.26 -18.06 24.48
N GLY A 266 -7.23 -17.23 24.62
CA GLY A 266 -6.82 -16.61 25.87
C GLY A 266 -6.91 -15.09 25.73
N ALA A 267 -7.11 -14.39 26.85
CA ALA A 267 -7.24 -12.93 26.83
C ALA A 267 -6.56 -12.27 28.04
N LYS A 268 -6.13 -11.03 27.87
CA LYS A 268 -5.58 -10.19 28.93
C LYS A 268 -6.05 -8.75 28.78
N GLN A 269 -6.46 -8.16 29.90
CA GLN A 269 -6.86 -6.76 29.97
C GLN A 269 -5.63 -5.85 30.14
N ILE A 270 -5.58 -4.76 29.37
CA ILE A 270 -4.51 -3.75 29.40
C ILE A 270 -5.15 -2.36 29.59
N ILE A 271 -4.61 -1.58 30.53
CA ILE A 271 -5.07 -0.21 30.79
C ILE A 271 -4.12 0.77 30.11
N ILE A 272 -4.65 1.56 29.18
CA ILE A 272 -3.91 2.56 28.42
C ILE A 272 -4.21 3.95 28.99
N ARG A 273 -3.16 4.69 29.34
CA ARG A 273 -3.23 6.06 29.88
C ARG A 273 -2.21 6.97 29.20
N ASN A 274 -2.35 8.27 29.43
CA ASN A 274 -1.40 9.29 28.99
C ASN A 274 -1.12 9.29 27.47
N GLN A 275 -2.15 8.99 26.67
CA GLN A 275 -2.10 9.02 25.21
C GLN A 275 -2.63 10.33 24.62
N GLU A 276 -2.64 11.40 25.42
CA GLU A 276 -3.04 12.72 24.94
C GLU A 276 -1.89 13.34 24.14
N ILE A 277 -2.21 13.77 22.93
CA ILE A 277 -1.28 14.49 22.07
C ILE A 277 -1.37 15.97 22.45
N ILE A 278 -0.34 16.49 23.09
CA ILE A 278 -0.24 17.92 23.43
C ILE A 278 0.39 18.72 22.28
N MET A 279 -0.03 19.98 22.14
CA MET A 279 0.57 20.98 21.26
C MET A 279 2.06 21.14 21.60
N LYS A 280 2.88 21.19 20.56
CA LYS A 280 4.32 21.49 20.63
C LYS A 280 4.64 22.89 20.13
N THR A 281 3.83 23.42 19.22
CA THR A 281 3.95 24.80 18.73
C THR A 281 2.59 25.47 18.60
N LEU A 282 2.57 26.77 18.87
CA LEU A 282 1.44 27.67 18.68
C LEU A 282 2.01 28.98 18.14
N LYS A 283 1.66 29.37 16.91
CA LYS A 283 2.17 30.60 16.29
C LYS A 283 1.13 31.31 15.44
N PHE A 284 1.04 32.63 15.53
CA PHE A 284 0.21 33.41 14.61
C PHE A 284 0.71 33.29 13.17
N SER A 285 -0.19 32.93 12.25
CA SER A 285 0.13 32.74 10.82
C SER A 285 -0.12 33.98 9.97
N ASN A 286 -0.99 34.88 10.43
CA ASN A 286 -1.34 36.12 9.73
C ASN A 286 -0.46 37.33 10.10
N GLN A 287 0.83 37.12 10.35
CA GLN A 287 1.81 38.17 10.72
C GLN A 287 1.91 39.33 9.70
N ASN A 288 1.39 39.17 8.49
CA ASN A 288 1.34 40.22 7.47
C ASN A 288 0.15 41.20 7.65
N LYS A 289 -0.84 40.85 8.48
CA LYS A 289 -2.05 41.65 8.75
C LYS A 289 -1.99 42.32 10.13
N LYS A 290 -0.91 43.04 10.43
CA LYS A 290 -0.71 43.75 11.72
C LYS A 290 -1.45 45.08 11.83
N GLN A 291 -2.49 45.30 11.03
CA GLN A 291 -3.19 46.57 10.95
C GLN A 291 -4.68 46.34 10.69
N MET A 292 -5.52 47.16 11.33
CA MET A 292 -6.98 47.16 11.14
C MET A 292 -7.55 48.58 11.21
N GLN A 293 -8.69 48.82 10.59
CA GLN A 293 -9.41 50.10 10.69
C GLN A 293 -10.32 50.12 11.91
N VAL A 294 -10.59 51.32 12.45
CA VAL A 294 -11.57 51.52 13.53
C VAL A 294 -12.93 50.91 13.19
N GLY A 295 -13.57 50.29 14.19
CA GLY A 295 -14.88 49.64 14.04
C GLY A 295 -14.93 48.43 13.10
N LYS A 296 -13.78 47.95 12.60
CA LYS A 296 -13.70 46.73 11.77
C LYS A 296 -13.25 45.53 12.60
N GLN A 297 -13.42 44.36 11.99
CA GLN A 297 -13.02 43.07 12.56
C GLN A 297 -11.82 42.49 11.80
N LEU A 298 -11.00 41.73 12.51
CA LEU A 298 -9.87 40.98 11.98
C LEU A 298 -9.88 39.58 12.62
N THR A 299 -10.05 38.55 11.79
CA THR A 299 -9.87 37.16 12.24
C THR A 299 -8.38 36.84 12.36
N LEU A 300 -7.96 36.43 13.54
CA LEU A 300 -6.61 35.97 13.80
C LEU A 300 -6.54 34.45 13.62
N ILE A 301 -5.47 33.98 12.99
CA ILE A 301 -5.26 32.55 12.71
C ILE A 301 -3.95 32.16 13.37
N VAL A 302 -3.99 31.01 14.05
CA VAL A 302 -2.86 30.43 14.75
C VAL A 302 -2.61 29.05 14.16
N ASP A 303 -1.37 28.80 13.76
CA ASP A 303 -0.90 27.48 13.35
C ASP A 303 -0.49 26.70 14.61
N ILE A 304 -1.07 25.51 14.76
CA ILE A 304 -0.81 24.58 15.86
C ILE A 304 -0.09 23.35 15.28
N SER A 305 0.91 22.84 16.01
CA SER A 305 1.56 21.57 15.67
C SER A 305 1.75 20.70 16.91
N PRO A 306 1.47 19.38 16.84
CA PRO A 306 0.86 18.71 15.71
C PRO A 306 -0.63 19.12 15.56
N ASP A 307 -1.16 19.01 14.33
CA ASP A 307 -2.54 19.37 13.98
C ASP A 307 -3.58 18.37 14.51
N ASN A 308 -3.12 17.26 15.09
CA ASN A 308 -3.94 16.24 15.75
C ASN A 308 -3.80 16.26 17.28
N ALA A 309 -3.38 17.40 17.86
CA ALA A 309 -3.40 17.57 19.31
C ALA A 309 -4.80 17.25 19.87
N SER A 310 -4.87 16.50 20.98
CA SER A 310 -6.10 15.99 21.58
C SER A 310 -7.03 17.11 22.08
N ASN A 311 -6.46 18.24 22.49
CA ASN A 311 -7.19 19.46 22.80
C ASN A 311 -6.58 20.62 21.99
N GLN A 312 -7.37 21.25 21.13
CA GLN A 312 -6.96 22.37 20.28
C GLN A 312 -7.53 23.72 20.73
N GLN A 313 -8.17 23.76 21.90
CA GLN A 313 -8.79 24.98 22.38
C GLN A 313 -7.75 26.02 22.80
N LEU A 314 -8.05 27.27 22.46
CA LEU A 314 -7.24 28.43 22.79
C LEU A 314 -7.99 29.35 23.76
N GLU A 315 -7.24 30.02 24.61
CA GLU A 315 -7.65 31.18 25.37
C GLU A 315 -7.13 32.45 24.69
N TRP A 316 -8.02 33.39 24.46
CA TRP A 316 -7.72 34.65 23.78
C TRP A 316 -7.84 35.82 24.74
N SER A 317 -6.88 36.74 24.69
CA SER A 317 -6.92 37.97 25.47
C SER A 317 -6.35 39.15 24.69
N VAL A 318 -6.77 40.36 25.08
CA VAL A 318 -6.20 41.62 24.62
C VAL A 318 -5.65 42.38 25.81
N ASP A 319 -4.54 43.09 25.63
CA ASP A 319 -3.89 43.88 26.69
C ASP A 319 -4.70 45.11 27.12
N ASP A 320 -5.39 45.76 26.17
CA ASP A 320 -6.25 46.94 26.43
C ASP A 320 -7.66 46.76 25.85
N SER A 321 -8.59 46.35 26.71
CA SER A 321 -10.00 46.17 26.37
C SER A 321 -10.75 47.46 26.03
N SER A 322 -10.18 48.64 26.32
CA SER A 322 -10.75 49.93 25.91
C SER A 322 -10.53 50.22 24.42
N LEU A 323 -9.54 49.56 23.80
CA LEU A 323 -9.15 49.75 22.40
C LEU A 323 -9.71 48.68 21.47
N ALA A 324 -9.83 47.43 21.94
CA ALA A 324 -10.38 46.34 21.16
C ALA A 324 -10.97 45.23 22.05
N SER A 325 -11.75 44.32 21.46
CA SER A 325 -12.24 43.10 22.11
C SER A 325 -12.00 41.89 21.23
N ILE A 326 -11.84 40.70 21.81
CA ILE A 326 -11.60 39.46 21.06
C ILE A 326 -12.58 38.36 21.47
N SER A 327 -13.11 37.63 20.48
CA SER A 327 -14.00 36.50 20.70
C SER A 327 -13.23 35.21 21.02
N GLN A 328 -13.96 34.17 21.47
CA GLN A 328 -13.39 32.84 21.70
C GLN A 328 -12.88 32.17 20.40
N ASP A 329 -13.40 32.60 19.25
CA ASP A 329 -13.00 32.12 17.92
C ASP A 329 -11.83 32.92 17.31
N GLY A 330 -11.19 33.80 18.09
CA GLY A 330 -10.05 34.61 17.63
C GLY A 330 -10.43 35.78 16.71
N VAL A 331 -11.66 36.27 16.75
CA VAL A 331 -12.10 37.45 15.98
C VAL A 331 -11.89 38.71 16.81
N LEU A 332 -10.91 39.53 16.41
CA LEU A 332 -10.59 40.81 17.02
C LEU A 332 -11.49 41.92 16.46
N THR A 333 -12.16 42.69 17.31
CA THR A 333 -12.98 43.85 16.95
C THR A 333 -12.35 45.13 17.48
N ALA A 334 -12.00 46.07 16.61
CA ALA A 334 -11.47 47.37 17.02
C ALA A 334 -12.58 48.29 17.54
N GLY A 335 -12.26 49.04 18.58
CA GLY A 335 -13.04 50.20 19.00
C GLY A 335 -12.89 51.38 18.03
N TYR A 336 -13.16 52.58 18.54
CA TYR A 336 -13.17 53.82 17.75
C TYR A 336 -11.91 54.69 17.91
N THR A 337 -10.97 54.26 18.74
CA THR A 337 -9.69 54.96 18.96
C THR A 337 -8.68 54.59 17.88
N HIS A 338 -8.09 55.58 17.21
CA HIS A 338 -7.13 55.37 16.13
C HIS A 338 -5.68 55.71 16.55
N ASN A 339 -4.70 55.27 15.75
CA ASN A 339 -3.26 55.46 15.96
C ASN A 339 -2.73 54.87 17.28
N LYS A 340 -3.39 53.83 17.78
CA LYS A 340 -2.95 53.01 18.91
C LYS A 340 -2.72 51.58 18.45
N SER A 341 -1.98 50.82 19.24
CA SER A 341 -1.79 49.39 19.05
C SER A 341 -2.42 48.63 20.20
N VAL A 342 -2.84 47.40 19.92
CA VAL A 342 -3.24 46.41 20.93
C VAL A 342 -2.41 45.15 20.75
N VAL A 343 -2.05 44.51 21.84
CA VAL A 343 -1.39 43.20 21.84
C VAL A 343 -2.45 42.14 22.11
N VAL A 344 -2.57 41.20 21.18
CA VAL A 344 -3.43 40.03 21.32
C VAL A 344 -2.59 38.82 21.68
N THR A 345 -3.03 38.07 22.67
CA THR A 345 -2.40 36.82 23.12
C THR A 345 -3.32 35.65 22.81
N ALA A 346 -2.77 34.60 22.22
CA ALA A 346 -3.38 33.29 22.13
C ALA A 346 -2.60 32.33 23.04
N ARG A 347 -3.30 31.65 23.96
CA ARG A 347 -2.71 30.68 24.91
C ARG A 347 -3.40 29.33 24.75
N SER A 348 -2.62 28.27 24.74
CA SER A 348 -3.11 26.88 24.70
C SER A 348 -3.85 26.49 25.99
N LYS A 349 -4.90 25.66 25.86
CA LYS A 349 -5.66 25.09 27.00
C LYS A 349 -5.42 23.59 27.22
N ASP A 350 -4.50 22.99 26.49
CA ASP A 350 -4.16 21.56 26.54
C ASP A 350 -3.11 21.22 27.61
N GLY A 351 -2.72 22.19 28.43
CA GLY A 351 -1.68 22.02 29.44
C GLY A 351 -0.24 22.21 28.94
N SER A 352 -0.02 22.40 27.63
CA SER A 352 1.32 22.65 27.07
C SER A 352 1.92 23.99 27.53
N GLY A 353 1.08 24.93 27.98
CA GLY A 353 1.52 26.24 28.45
C GLY A 353 2.04 27.17 27.35
N LEU A 354 1.87 26.78 26.09
CA LEU A 354 2.26 27.57 24.93
C LEU A 354 1.39 28.82 24.81
N SER A 355 2.02 29.94 24.45
CA SER A 355 1.33 31.16 24.05
C SER A 355 2.14 31.92 23.00
N ASP A 356 1.44 32.63 22.13
CA ASP A 356 2.04 33.58 21.19
C ASP A 356 1.30 34.92 21.27
N THR A 357 1.95 35.98 20.80
CA THR A 357 1.39 37.33 20.81
C THR A 357 1.53 38.00 19.45
N ILE A 358 0.57 38.86 19.12
CA ILE A 358 0.63 39.70 17.92
C ILE A 358 0.18 41.11 18.24
N GLU A 359 0.99 42.10 17.85
CA GLU A 359 0.63 43.51 17.94
C GLU A 359 -0.15 43.95 16.68
N ILE A 360 -1.33 44.53 16.90
CA ILE A 360 -2.21 45.04 15.84
C ILE A 360 -2.37 46.55 15.99
N LYS A 361 -1.99 47.30 14.96
CA LYS A 361 -2.15 48.76 14.90
C LYS A 361 -3.53 49.14 14.36
N ILE A 362 -4.28 49.92 15.14
CA ILE A 362 -5.59 50.46 14.76
C ILE A 362 -5.39 51.78 14.01
N LYS A 363 -5.81 51.80 12.74
CA LYS A 363 -5.77 52.95 11.84
C LYS A 363 -7.15 53.59 11.73
N LYS A 364 -7.14 54.86 11.30
CA LYS A 364 -8.34 55.62 11.02
C LYS A 364 -9.23 54.95 9.96
#